data_AF-A0A956GM20-F1
#
_entry.id   AF-A0A956GM20-F1
#
_cell.length_a   1.000
_cell.length_b   1.000
_cell.length_c   1.000
_cell.angle_alpha   90.00
_cell.angle_beta   90.00
_cell.angle_gamma   90.00
#
_symmetry.space_group_name_H-M   'P 1'
#
loop_
_entity.id
_entity.type
_entity.pdbx_description
1 polymer ?
#
loop_
_entity_poly.entity_id
_entity_poly.type
_entity_poly.pdbx_seq_one_letter_code
_entity_poly.pdbx_strand_id
1 'polypeptide(L)'
;MTAPVVNAHTHVYSGLAPLGLPAPEIAPETFVQILERVWWRLDRALDAAALAASAELYVAEAVALGCAGLIDHHESPRFIDGSLDVIADACDRFGMPAVVCYGATERNDGRDEARRGLAECARFARANRR
;
A
#
# COMPACT_ATOMS: atom_id res chain seq x y z
N MET A 1 -28.33 -7.75 -11.36
CA MET A 1 -27.21 -7.23 -10.56
C MET A 1 -26.04 -8.17 -10.73
N THR A 2 -24.87 -7.67 -11.12
CA THR A 2 -23.62 -8.46 -11.15
C THR A 2 -23.16 -8.75 -9.72
N ALA A 3 -22.48 -9.87 -9.51
CA ALA A 3 -21.91 -10.19 -8.21
C ALA A 3 -20.84 -9.15 -7.82
N PRO A 4 -20.72 -8.79 -6.52
CA PRO A 4 -19.65 -7.91 -6.05
C PRO A 4 -18.28 -8.51 -6.37
N VAL A 5 -17.34 -7.69 -6.85
CA VAL A 5 -15.97 -8.09 -7.20
C VAL A 5 -15.02 -7.62 -6.11
N VAL A 6 -14.16 -8.52 -5.63
CA VAL A 6 -13.10 -8.22 -4.66
C VAL A 6 -11.78 -8.12 -5.40
N ASN A 7 -11.02 -7.05 -5.14
CA ASN A 7 -9.63 -6.99 -5.55
C ASN A 7 -8.78 -7.75 -4.52
N ALA A 8 -8.52 -9.02 -4.83
CA ALA A 8 -7.86 -9.95 -3.91
C ALA A 8 -6.36 -9.71 -3.73
N HIS A 9 -5.75 -8.79 -4.49
CA HIS A 9 -4.34 -8.43 -4.33
C HIS A 9 -4.07 -7.05 -4.93
N THR A 10 -3.68 -6.09 -4.09
CA THR A 10 -3.28 -4.76 -4.54
C THR A 10 -2.20 -4.15 -3.66
N HIS A 11 -1.67 -3.03 -4.14
CA HIS A 11 -0.74 -2.15 -3.46
C HIS A 11 -1.31 -0.73 -3.48
N VAL A 12 -2.11 -0.37 -2.47
CA VAL A 12 -2.84 0.90 -2.36
C VAL A 12 -1.89 2.10 -2.37
N TYR A 13 -0.69 1.96 -1.82
CA TYR A 13 0.32 3.01 -1.79
C TYR A 13 0.73 3.53 -3.18
N SER A 14 0.47 2.73 -4.24
CA SER A 14 0.73 3.09 -5.62
C SER A 14 -0.32 4.02 -6.26
N GLY A 15 -1.35 4.45 -5.52
CA GLY A 15 -2.48 5.22 -6.06
C GLY A 15 -2.09 6.45 -6.90
N LEU A 16 -1.05 7.18 -6.52
CA LEU A 16 -0.57 8.35 -7.29
C LEU A 16 0.36 7.98 -8.46
N ALA A 17 0.80 6.73 -8.59
CA ALA A 17 1.76 6.31 -9.60
C ALA A 17 1.33 6.63 -11.05
N PRO A 18 0.06 6.42 -11.44
CA PRO A 18 -0.42 6.75 -12.79
C PRO A 18 -0.43 8.25 -13.11
N LEU A 19 -0.30 9.13 -12.12
CA LEU A 19 -0.31 10.59 -12.33
C LEU A 19 1.03 11.17 -12.79
N GLY A 20 2.03 10.31 -13.01
CA GLY A 20 3.29 10.71 -13.66
C GLY A 20 4.53 10.49 -12.80
N LEU A 21 4.75 9.26 -12.32
CA LEU A 21 6.06 8.92 -11.74
C LEU A 21 7.19 9.14 -12.74
N PRO A 22 8.35 9.67 -12.30
CA PRO A 22 9.52 9.76 -13.14
C PRO A 22 9.90 8.39 -13.70
N ALA A 23 10.12 8.32 -15.02
CA ALA A 23 10.61 7.10 -15.65
C ALA A 23 12.03 6.77 -15.16
N PRO A 24 12.37 5.47 -15.01
CA PRO A 24 13.74 5.08 -14.73
C PRO A 24 14.65 5.45 -15.92
N GLU A 25 15.90 5.79 -15.64
CA GLU A 25 16.90 6.14 -16.67
C GLU A 25 17.08 5.03 -17.72
N ILE A 26 17.02 3.77 -17.27
CA ILE A 26 17.07 2.58 -18.13
C ILE A 26 15.77 1.81 -17.96
N ALA A 27 15.06 1.61 -19.08
CA ALA A 27 13.83 0.83 -19.12
C ALA A 27 14.07 -0.58 -18.55
N PRO A 28 13.24 -1.07 -17.61
CA PRO A 28 13.38 -2.40 -17.06
C PRO A 28 12.88 -3.46 -18.06
N GLU A 29 13.63 -4.55 -18.18
CA GLU A 29 13.34 -5.69 -19.05
C GLU A 29 12.85 -6.91 -18.27
N THR A 30 13.02 -6.90 -16.94
CA THR A 30 12.61 -8.00 -16.06
C THR A 30 11.79 -7.47 -14.89
N PHE A 31 10.99 -8.34 -14.28
CA PHE A 31 10.21 -8.00 -13.10
C PHE A 31 11.10 -7.47 -11.95
N VAL A 32 12.25 -8.10 -11.71
CA VAL A 32 13.21 -7.63 -10.68
C VAL A 32 13.71 -6.22 -11.00
N GLN A 33 13.98 -5.92 -12.26
CA GLN A 33 14.39 -4.56 -12.65
C GLN A 33 13.25 -3.55 -12.47
N ILE A 34 11.99 -3.94 -12.69
CA ILE A 34 10.83 -3.08 -12.39
C ILE A 34 10.78 -2.76 -10.90
N LEU A 35 10.96 -3.77 -10.04
CA LEU A 35 11.01 -3.59 -8.59
C LEU A 35 12.15 -2.64 -8.18
N GLU A 36 13.37 -2.93 -8.62
CA GLU A 36 14.58 -2.17 -8.25
C GLU A 36 14.54 -0.71 -8.72
N ARG A 37 14.10 -0.48 -9.96
CA ARG A 37 14.21 0.82 -10.62
C ARG A 37 12.98 1.70 -10.44
N VAL A 38 11.83 1.14 -10.07
CA VAL A 38 10.58 1.89 -9.90
C VAL A 38 10.04 1.71 -8.47
N TRP A 39 9.56 0.51 -8.14
CA TRP A 39 8.75 0.33 -6.92
C TRP A 39 9.54 0.53 -5.63
N TRP A 40 10.77 0.03 -5.55
CA TRP A 40 11.62 0.23 -4.37
C TRP A 40 12.05 1.69 -4.19
N ARG A 41 12.06 2.49 -5.26
CA ARG A 41 12.30 3.93 -5.14
C ARG A 41 11.06 4.63 -4.59
N LEU A 42 9.88 4.22 -5.04
CA LEU A 42 8.61 4.76 -4.57
C LEU A 42 8.37 4.41 -3.10
N ASP A 43 8.47 3.15 -2.70
CA ASP A 43 8.16 2.73 -1.32
C ASP A 43 9.04 3.45 -0.28
N ARG A 44 10.32 3.66 -0.58
CA ARG A 44 11.26 4.44 0.25
C ARG A 44 10.98 5.93 0.28
N ALA A 45 10.21 6.45 -0.67
CA ALA A 45 9.86 7.87 -0.73
C ALA A 45 8.54 8.19 -0.01
N LEU A 46 7.79 7.17 0.42
CA LEU A 46 6.52 7.36 1.11
C LEU A 46 6.72 7.92 2.52
N ASP A 47 6.07 9.05 2.77
CA ASP A 47 5.75 9.55 4.09
C ASP A 47 4.23 9.40 4.36
N ALA A 48 3.79 9.82 5.55
CA ALA A 48 2.38 9.72 5.94
C ALA A 48 1.44 10.49 5.01
N ALA A 49 1.84 11.67 4.53
CA ALA A 49 0.99 12.53 3.70
C ALA A 49 0.85 11.97 2.29
N ALA A 50 1.97 11.51 1.70
CA ALA A 50 1.97 10.83 0.40
C ALA A 50 1.17 9.53 0.46
N LEU A 51 1.31 8.74 1.53
CA LEU A 51 0.53 7.51 1.71
C LEU A 51 -0.96 7.80 1.82
N ALA A 52 -1.36 8.81 2.61
CA ALA A 52 -2.76 9.20 2.75
C ALA A 52 -3.35 9.61 1.40
N ALA A 53 -2.66 10.46 0.64
CA ALA A 53 -3.12 10.90 -0.69
C ALA A 53 -3.23 9.73 -1.68
N SER A 54 -2.24 8.83 -1.71
CA SER A 54 -2.32 7.61 -2.53
C SER A 54 -3.49 6.73 -2.13
N ALA A 55 -3.71 6.51 -0.84
CA ALA A 55 -4.79 5.67 -0.35
C ALA A 55 -6.16 6.27 -0.65
N GLU A 56 -6.34 7.56 -0.43
CA GLU A 56 -7.61 8.24 -0.74
C GLU A 56 -7.96 8.16 -2.22
N LEU A 57 -7.00 8.44 -3.11
CA LEU A 57 -7.25 8.34 -4.56
C LEU A 57 -7.58 6.90 -4.97
N TYR A 58 -6.74 5.94 -4.56
CA TYR A 58 -6.91 4.54 -4.96
C TYR A 58 -8.25 3.98 -4.49
N VAL A 59 -8.62 4.22 -3.22
CA VAL A 59 -9.86 3.71 -2.65
C VAL A 59 -11.07 4.36 -3.32
N ALA A 60 -11.04 5.68 -3.56
CA ALA A 60 -12.12 6.38 -4.25
C ALA A 60 -12.35 5.84 -5.67
N GLU A 61 -11.27 5.58 -6.42
CA GLU A 61 -11.36 4.96 -7.75
C GLU A 61 -11.88 3.53 -7.69
N ALA A 62 -11.44 2.73 -6.73
CA ALA A 62 -11.93 1.36 -6.54
C ALA A 62 -13.44 1.35 -6.24
N VAL A 63 -13.94 2.25 -5.39
CA VAL A 63 -15.38 2.42 -5.14
C VAL A 63 -16.11 2.81 -6.43
N ALA A 64 -15.59 3.80 -7.18
CA ALA A 64 -16.21 4.26 -8.42
C ALA A 64 -16.31 3.16 -9.49
N LEU A 65 -15.35 2.22 -9.50
CA LEU A 65 -15.33 1.05 -10.37
C LEU A 65 -16.19 -0.12 -9.88
N GLY A 66 -16.88 0.03 -8.74
CA GLY A 66 -17.76 -0.99 -8.18
C GLY A 66 -17.03 -2.13 -7.47
N CYS A 67 -15.78 -1.91 -7.04
CA CYS A 67 -15.07 -2.86 -6.18
C CYS A 67 -15.78 -2.94 -4.82
N ALA A 68 -15.96 -4.16 -4.31
CA ALA A 68 -16.65 -4.43 -3.07
C ALA A 68 -15.72 -4.75 -1.90
N GLY A 69 -14.41 -4.87 -2.16
CA GLY A 69 -13.41 -5.04 -1.12
C GLY A 69 -11.98 -5.11 -1.65
N LEU A 70 -11.01 -4.77 -0.80
CA LEU A 70 -9.59 -4.76 -1.12
C LEU A 70 -8.80 -5.71 -0.21
N ILE A 71 -7.75 -6.32 -0.76
CA ILE A 71 -6.69 -6.98 0.01
C ILE A 71 -5.36 -6.31 -0.34
N ASP A 72 -4.91 -5.43 0.56
CA ASP A 72 -3.73 -4.60 0.37
C ASP A 72 -2.46 -5.22 0.97
N HIS A 73 -1.36 -5.06 0.24
CA HIS A 73 -0.01 -5.47 0.62
C HIS A 73 0.87 -4.23 0.67
N HIS A 74 0.92 -3.59 1.83
CA HIS A 74 1.56 -2.30 1.98
C HIS A 74 3.08 -2.41 2.17
N GLU A 75 3.85 -1.54 1.51
CA GLU A 75 5.27 -1.34 1.75
C GLU A 75 5.58 0.16 1.85
N SER A 76 6.18 0.58 2.97
CA SER A 76 6.64 1.96 3.20
C SER A 76 7.77 1.97 4.24
N PRO A 77 8.98 1.50 3.90
CA PRO A 77 10.08 1.32 4.86
C PRO A 77 10.47 2.59 5.64
N ARG A 78 10.14 3.78 5.12
CA ARG A 78 10.37 5.06 5.81
C ARG A 78 9.23 5.51 6.72
N PHE A 79 8.09 4.83 6.70
CA PHE A 79 6.92 5.13 7.50
C PHE A 79 6.16 3.84 7.86
N ILE A 80 6.76 2.97 8.67
CA ILE A 80 6.16 1.67 9.05
C ILE A 80 5.09 1.84 10.13
N ASP A 81 5.43 2.53 11.21
CA ASP A 81 4.60 2.58 12.41
C ASP A 81 3.36 3.46 12.17
N GLY A 82 2.17 2.88 12.26
CA GLY A 82 0.90 3.57 11.97
C GLY A 82 0.52 3.64 10.48
N SER A 83 1.32 3.06 9.59
CA SER A 83 1.05 3.09 8.14
C SER A 83 -0.26 2.40 7.78
N LEU A 84 -0.58 1.31 8.48
CA LEU A 84 -1.82 0.56 8.24
C LEU A 84 -3.05 1.34 8.72
N ASP A 85 -2.89 2.21 9.72
CA ASP A 85 -3.97 3.11 10.15
C ASP A 85 -4.32 4.11 9.06
N VAL A 86 -3.33 4.68 8.37
CA VAL A 86 -3.55 5.64 7.28
C VAL A 86 -4.36 5.02 6.14
N ILE A 87 -4.03 3.79 5.76
CA ILE A 87 -4.77 3.08 4.69
C ILE A 87 -6.18 2.72 5.17
N ALA A 88 -6.31 2.23 6.40
CA ALA A 88 -7.60 1.87 6.96
C ALA A 88 -8.53 3.08 7.15
N ASP A 89 -7.99 4.26 7.49
CA ASP A 89 -8.77 5.50 7.56
C ASP A 89 -9.31 5.91 6.18
N ALA A 90 -8.51 5.77 5.13
CA ALA A 90 -8.98 6.00 3.76
C ALA A 90 -10.09 5.00 3.37
N CYS A 91 -9.90 3.71 3.66
CA CYS A 91 -10.91 2.68 3.42
C CYS A 91 -12.23 2.98 4.14
N ASP A 92 -12.17 3.29 5.45
CA ASP A 92 -13.35 3.61 6.27
C ASP A 92 -14.07 4.86 5.76
N ARG A 93 -13.32 5.93 5.42
CA ARG A 93 -13.85 7.18 4.88
C ARG A 93 -14.71 6.98 3.62
N PHE A 94 -14.33 6.04 2.75
CA PHE A 94 -15.05 5.73 1.52
C PHE A 94 -15.96 4.50 1.64
N GLY A 95 -16.08 3.89 2.82
CA GLY A 95 -16.90 2.71 3.05
C GLY A 95 -16.42 1.46 2.31
N MET A 96 -15.10 1.34 2.06
CA MET A 96 -14.48 0.20 1.40
C MET A 96 -14.06 -0.87 2.42
N PRO A 97 -14.66 -2.08 2.41
CA PRO A 97 -14.14 -3.19 3.19
C PRO A 97 -12.73 -3.54 2.75
N ALA A 98 -11.79 -3.67 3.69
CA ALA A 98 -10.41 -3.98 3.35
C ALA A 98 -9.73 -4.91 4.37
N VAL A 99 -8.87 -5.77 3.85
CA VAL A 99 -7.83 -6.45 4.62
C VAL A 99 -6.51 -5.77 4.27
N VAL A 100 -5.83 -5.21 5.26
CA VAL A 100 -4.54 -4.53 5.07
C VAL A 100 -3.44 -5.30 5.79
N CYS A 101 -2.27 -5.41 5.18
CA CYS A 101 -1.09 -5.97 5.81
C CYS A 101 0.16 -5.17 5.43
N TYR A 102 1.20 -5.25 6.26
CA TYR A 102 2.52 -4.73 5.98
C TYR A 102 3.43 -5.84 5.46
N GLY A 103 4.08 -5.63 4.32
CA GLY A 103 5.07 -6.52 3.72
C GLY A 103 6.39 -6.52 4.51
N ALA A 104 6.52 -7.41 5.49
CA ALA A 104 7.75 -7.53 6.28
C ALA A 104 8.91 -8.09 5.44
N THR A 105 10.01 -7.35 5.38
CA THR A 105 11.19 -7.69 4.57
C THR A 105 12.48 -7.25 5.26
N GLU A 106 13.61 -7.87 4.89
CA GLU A 106 14.95 -7.47 5.33
C GLU A 106 15.67 -6.62 4.25
N ARG A 107 14.94 -6.08 3.28
CA ARG A 107 15.48 -5.45 2.06
C ARG A 107 16.23 -4.15 2.30
N ASN A 108 15.76 -3.27 3.20
CA ASN A 108 16.28 -1.91 3.33
C ASN A 108 17.12 -1.76 4.61
N ASP A 109 16.54 -2.03 5.78
CA ASP A 109 17.18 -1.88 7.09
C ASP A 109 17.34 -3.25 7.81
N GLY A 110 17.37 -4.33 7.02
CA GLY A 110 17.65 -5.67 7.50
C GLY A 110 16.60 -6.23 8.46
N ARG A 111 17.04 -7.05 9.41
CA ARG A 111 16.15 -7.76 10.35
C ARG A 111 15.31 -6.81 11.23
N ASP A 112 15.77 -5.59 11.46
CA ASP A 112 15.01 -4.61 12.26
C ASP A 112 13.74 -4.15 11.52
N GLU A 113 13.86 -3.82 10.23
CA GLU A 113 12.72 -3.50 9.35
C GLU A 113 11.67 -4.62 9.37
N ALA A 114 12.11 -5.87 9.15
CA ALA A 114 11.21 -7.02 9.16
C ALA A 114 10.44 -7.15 10.48
N ARG A 115 11.13 -6.95 11.61
CA ARG A 115 10.51 -6.99 12.95
C ARG A 115 9.50 -5.87 13.13
N ARG A 116 9.82 -4.65 12.70
CA ARG A 116 8.92 -3.50 12.78
C ARG A 116 7.67 -3.69 11.91
N GLY A 117 7.82 -4.19 10.68
CA GLY A 117 6.68 -4.52 9.82
C GLY A 117 5.76 -5.59 10.43
N LEU A 118 6.33 -6.66 11.01
CA LEU A 118 5.54 -7.66 11.73
C LEU A 118 4.86 -7.09 12.99
N ALA A 119 5.56 -6.21 13.72
CA ALA A 119 5.02 -5.54 14.90
C ALA A 119 3.86 -4.60 14.54
N GLU A 120 3.95 -3.88 13.42
CA GLU A 120 2.88 -3.03 12.90
C GLU A 120 1.64 -3.85 12.54
N CYS A 121 1.79 -4.98 11.83
CA CYS A 121 0.70 -5.93 11.58
C CYS A 121 0.03 -6.40 12.89
N ALA A 122 0.84 -6.79 13.88
CA ALA A 122 0.34 -7.27 15.17
C ALA A 122 -0.36 -6.17 15.98
N ARG A 123 0.17 -4.94 15.96
CA ARG A 123 -0.44 -3.76 16.59
C ARG A 123 -1.78 -3.46 15.94
N PHE A 124 -1.81 -3.34 14.62
CA PHE A 124 -3.01 -3.03 13.85
C PHE A 124 -4.11 -4.07 14.09
N ALA A 125 -3.80 -5.37 14.00
CA ALA A 125 -4.77 -6.45 14.21
C ALA A 125 -5.42 -6.43 15.61
N ARG A 126 -4.71 -5.94 16.64
CA ARG A 126 -5.23 -5.86 18.02
C ARG A 126 -6.02 -4.57 18.27
N ALA A 127 -5.52 -3.46 17.74
CA ALA A 127 -6.02 -2.12 18.02
C ALA A 127 -7.14 -1.68 17.07
N ASN A 128 -7.17 -2.17 15.83
CA ASN A 128 -8.14 -1.72 14.85
C ASN A 128 -9.58 -2.06 15.28
N ARG A 129 -10.49 -1.12 15.02
CA ARG A 129 -11.94 -1.20 15.32
C ARG A 129 -12.83 -0.74 14.16
N ARG A 130 -12.20 -0.27 13.07
CA ARG A 130 -12.85 -0.04 11.78
C ARG A 130 -13.12 -1.39 11.13
#